data_AF-A0A6L9QAZ8-F1
#
_entry.id   AF-A0A6L9QAZ8-F1
#
_cell.length_a   1.000
_cell.length_b   1.000
_cell.length_c   1.000
_cell.angle_alpha   90.00
_cell.angle_beta   90.00
_cell.angle_gamma   90.00
#
_symmetry.space_group_name_H-M   'P 1'
#
loop_
_entity.id
_entity.type
_entity.pdbx_description
1 polymer ?
#
loop_
_entity_poly.entity_id
_entity_poly.type
_entity_poly.pdbx_seq_one_letter_code
_entity_poly.pdbx_strand_id
1 'polypeptide(L)'
;MPDTDRWFLSDCEGRLAIWREAALRHVRRDEDGEIDGYSLPASYRPTDLITEWDLNTWDPGQDEDDDKRRALAARIVIDHNENEQLRAALAKRPKSRLGEQVNRLSNAVGDLERERDEARAQIDAARSYQEALETDRRNLTAERDQLRALLRDLVDPGPCSFDHHGGCQTHGYLSLQPGERCPHAEAKELLALTETEAGRG
;
A
#
# COMPACT_ATOMS: atom_id res chain seq x y z
N MET A 1 24.56 4.89 28.94
CA MET A 1 23.18 4.35 29.09
C MET A 1 22.30 5.51 29.47
N PRO A 2 21.04 5.63 29.02
CA PRO A 2 20.18 6.68 29.57
C PRO A 2 20.10 6.42 31.07
N ASP A 3 20.45 7.46 31.82
CA ASP A 3 20.43 7.51 33.27
C ASP A 3 19.07 7.00 33.73
N THR A 4 19.02 5.82 34.35
CA THR A 4 17.76 5.32 34.89
C THR A 4 17.30 6.35 35.91
N ASP A 5 16.09 6.88 35.74
CA ASP A 5 15.48 7.87 36.61
C ASP A 5 15.12 7.24 37.96
N ARG A 6 16.13 6.68 38.65
CA ARG A 6 15.99 6.00 39.92
C ARG A 6 15.59 7.01 40.96
N TRP A 7 14.68 6.60 41.82
CA TRP A 7 14.34 7.34 43.02
C TRP A 7 15.10 6.75 44.21
N PHE A 8 15.43 7.64 45.14
CA PHE A 8 16.16 7.34 46.37
C PHE A 8 15.35 7.84 47.56
N LEU A 9 15.21 7.00 48.58
CA LEU A 9 14.59 7.37 49.84
C LEU A 9 15.66 7.80 50.84
N SER A 10 15.57 9.03 51.32
CA SER A 10 16.32 9.53 52.47
C SER A 10 15.42 9.52 53.70
N ASP A 11 15.87 8.88 54.79
CA ASP A 11 15.31 9.03 56.13
C ASP A 11 16.44 9.50 57.06
N CYS A 12 16.51 10.81 57.32
CA CYS A 12 17.60 11.42 58.08
C CYS A 12 17.05 12.53 58.99
N GLU A 13 17.44 12.52 60.27
CA GLU A 13 17.13 13.58 61.25
C GLU A 13 15.63 13.94 61.35
N GLY A 14 14.75 12.94 61.21
CA GLY A 14 13.30 13.14 61.25
C GLY A 14 12.70 13.70 59.96
N ARG A 15 13.45 13.67 58.86
CA ARG A 15 12.99 14.08 57.54
C ARG A 15 13.02 12.91 56.59
N LEU A 16 11.84 12.55 56.09
CA LEU A 16 11.65 11.51 55.10
C LEU A 16 11.47 12.17 53.73
N ALA A 17 12.40 11.97 52.82
CA ALA A 17 12.39 12.61 51.51
C ALA A 17 12.70 11.63 50.38
N ILE A 18 11.92 11.71 49.30
CA ILE A 18 12.15 10.94 48.07
C ILE A 18 12.79 11.86 47.02
N TRP A 19 13.96 11.49 46.57
CA TRP A 19 14.74 12.24 45.58
C TRP A 19 14.86 11.47 44.28
N ARG A 20 14.99 12.19 43.17
CA ARG A 20 15.65 11.64 41.98
C ARG A 20 17.11 11.44 42.30
N GLU A 21 17.62 10.25 42.06
CA GLU A 21 19.01 9.91 42.34
C GLU A 21 19.98 10.83 41.58
N ALA A 22 19.64 11.19 40.34
CA ALA A 22 20.42 12.10 39.49
C ALA A 22 20.55 13.53 40.06
N ALA A 23 19.72 13.90 41.05
CA ALA A 23 19.83 15.19 41.73
C ALA A 23 20.82 15.17 42.90
N LEU A 24 21.16 13.99 43.41
CA LEU A 24 22.10 13.82 44.52
C LEU A 24 23.54 14.07 44.05
N ARG A 25 24.37 14.61 44.93
CA ARG A 25 25.79 14.87 44.69
C ARG A 25 26.65 13.99 45.56
N HIS A 26 27.86 13.69 45.10
CA HIS A 26 28.85 12.91 45.87
C HIS A 26 28.27 11.59 46.42
N VAL A 27 27.44 10.93 45.61
CA VAL A 27 26.84 9.63 45.95
C VAL A 27 27.94 8.60 46.12
N ARG A 28 27.96 7.98 47.29
CA ARG A 28 28.74 6.79 47.65
C ARG A 28 27.79 5.62 47.79
N ARG A 29 28.32 4.44 47.49
CA ARG A 29 27.58 3.20 47.54
C ARG A 29 28.37 2.16 48.30
N ASP A 30 27.65 1.30 49.00
CA ASP A 30 28.21 0.13 49.66
C ASP A 30 28.49 -1.01 48.66
N GLU A 31 28.90 -2.17 49.20
CA GLU A 31 29.23 -3.37 48.42
C GLU A 31 28.00 -3.96 47.68
N ASP A 32 26.80 -3.72 48.21
CA ASP A 32 25.53 -4.14 47.60
C ASP A 32 25.03 -3.14 46.55
N GLY A 33 25.71 -2.00 46.42
CA GLY A 33 25.38 -0.94 45.50
C GLY A 33 24.25 -0.04 46.00
N GLU A 34 23.88 -0.11 47.27
CA GLU A 34 22.95 0.82 47.91
C GLU A 34 23.66 2.11 48.32
N ILE A 35 22.93 3.23 48.34
CA ILE A 35 23.53 4.53 48.68
C ILE A 35 23.76 4.58 50.19
N ASP A 36 25.04 4.65 50.59
CA ASP A 36 25.48 4.74 52.00
C ASP A 36 25.99 6.15 52.36
N GLY A 37 26.07 7.04 51.37
CA GLY A 37 26.42 8.43 51.59
C GLY A 37 26.10 9.29 50.38
N TYR A 38 25.66 10.52 50.61
CA TYR A 38 25.38 11.47 49.55
C TYR A 38 25.43 12.89 50.13
N SER A 39 25.32 13.87 49.26
CA SER A 39 25.13 15.27 49.62
C SER A 39 24.02 15.86 48.78
N LEU A 40 23.25 16.76 49.39
CA LEU A 40 22.23 17.49 48.68
C LEU A 40 22.86 18.59 47.82
N PRO A 41 22.31 18.87 46.63
CA PRO A 41 22.79 19.97 45.83
C PRO A 41 22.46 21.30 46.53
N ALA A 42 23.33 22.30 46.34
CA ALA A 42 23.12 23.64 46.91
C ALA A 42 21.81 24.31 46.43
N SER A 43 21.30 23.87 45.29
CA SER A 43 19.96 24.16 44.78
C SER A 43 19.49 22.98 43.93
N TYR A 44 18.19 22.69 43.96
CA TYR A 44 17.57 21.60 43.19
C TYR A 44 16.41 22.13 42.35
N ARG A 45 16.11 21.43 41.25
CA ARG A 45 14.93 21.74 40.43
C ARG A 45 13.68 21.29 41.19
N PRO A 46 12.52 21.92 40.97
CA PRO A 46 11.27 21.47 41.58
C PRO A 46 10.92 19.99 41.33
N THR A 47 11.48 19.37 40.30
CA THR A 47 11.27 17.97 39.93
C THR A 47 12.24 16.98 40.59
N ASP A 48 13.28 17.47 41.23
CA ASP A 48 14.38 16.67 41.79
C ASP A 48 14.03 16.10 43.16
N LEU A 49 13.31 16.88 43.98
CA LEU A 49 12.63 16.40 45.18
C LEU A 49 11.22 15.97 44.78
N ILE A 50 10.92 14.69 44.91
CA ILE A 50 9.60 14.14 44.55
C ILE A 50 8.58 14.49 45.63
N THR A 51 8.95 14.25 46.89
CA THR A 51 8.10 14.53 48.04
C THR A 51 8.93 14.46 49.33
N GLU A 52 8.44 15.12 50.37
CA GLU A 52 9.08 15.24 51.67
C GLU A 52 8.01 15.26 52.76
N TRP A 53 8.34 14.64 53.90
CA TRP A 53 7.54 14.65 55.12
C TRP A 53 8.46 14.85 56.32
N ASP A 54 8.04 15.76 57.21
CA ASP A 54 8.60 15.84 58.56
C ASP A 54 7.95 14.74 59.44
N LEU A 55 8.78 13.98 60.13
CA LEU A 55 8.38 12.93 61.06
C LEU A 55 8.37 13.48 62.48
N ASN A 56 7.43 13.00 63.29
CA ASN A 56 7.34 13.38 64.70
C ASN A 56 8.43 12.71 65.54
N THR A 57 8.88 11.53 65.12
CA THR A 57 9.89 10.71 65.78
C THR A 57 10.92 10.20 64.78
N TRP A 58 12.19 10.16 65.19
CA TRP A 58 13.30 9.80 64.30
C TRP A 58 13.50 8.28 64.24
N ASP A 59 13.20 7.58 65.34
CA ASP A 59 13.39 6.14 65.44
C ASP A 59 12.15 5.38 64.96
N PRO A 60 12.32 4.34 64.12
CA PRO A 60 11.25 3.42 63.77
C PRO A 60 10.61 2.77 65.01
N GLY A 61 9.29 2.58 64.99
CA GLY A 61 8.55 1.93 66.07
C GLY A 61 8.09 2.86 67.20
N GLN A 62 8.44 4.15 67.16
CA GLN A 62 8.02 5.13 68.17
C GLN A 62 6.68 5.80 67.85
N ASP A 63 6.36 6.00 66.57
CA ASP A 63 5.11 6.58 66.11
C ASP A 63 4.54 5.80 64.92
N GLU A 64 3.31 5.31 65.08
CA GLU A 64 2.68 4.43 64.10
C GLU A 64 2.42 5.13 62.76
N ASP A 65 2.17 6.45 62.78
CA ASP A 65 1.92 7.22 61.56
C ASP A 65 3.23 7.50 60.81
N ASP A 66 4.32 7.79 61.52
CA ASP A 66 5.66 7.90 60.93
C ASP A 66 6.12 6.58 60.32
N ASP A 67 5.86 5.45 60.98
CA ASP A 67 6.20 4.13 60.43
C ASP A 67 5.39 3.80 59.18
N LYS A 68 4.09 4.15 59.15
CA LYS A 68 3.27 4.05 57.94
C LYS A 68 3.82 4.93 56.81
N ARG A 69 4.28 6.14 57.13
CA ARG A 69 4.91 7.04 56.14
C ARG A 69 6.21 6.45 55.60
N ARG A 70 7.09 5.92 56.46
CA ARG A 70 8.33 5.23 56.07
C ARG A 70 8.03 4.05 55.14
N ALA A 71 7.08 3.19 55.53
CA ALA A 71 6.68 2.02 54.73
C ALA A 71 6.11 2.42 53.36
N LEU A 72 5.26 3.45 53.32
CA LEU A 72 4.69 3.97 52.08
C LEU A 72 5.78 4.57 51.17
N ALA A 73 6.67 5.39 51.72
CA ALA A 73 7.75 6.01 50.97
C ALA A 73 8.71 4.96 50.39
N ALA A 74 9.05 3.92 51.17
CA ALA A 74 9.84 2.79 50.68
C ALA A 74 9.14 2.07 49.52
N ARG A 75 7.83 1.81 49.63
CA ARG A 75 7.06 1.17 48.56
C ARG A 75 7.04 2.01 47.28
N ILE A 76 6.84 3.33 47.39
CA ILE A 76 6.83 4.24 46.23
C ILE A 76 8.15 4.17 45.47
N VAL A 77 9.28 4.21 46.19
CA VAL A 77 10.61 4.15 45.58
C VAL A 77 10.86 2.81 44.90
N ILE A 78 10.52 1.70 45.58
CA ILE A 78 10.66 0.35 45.02
C ILE A 78 9.83 0.21 43.75
N ASP A 79 8.52 0.51 43.82
CA ASP A 79 7.60 0.33 42.71
C ASP A 79 8.00 1.18 41.49
N HIS A 80 8.45 2.43 41.71
CA HIS A 80 8.94 3.29 40.63
C HIS A 80 10.20 2.71 39.97
N ASN A 81 11.18 2.31 40.77
CA ASN A 81 12.44 1.74 40.27
C ASN A 81 12.20 0.42 39.51
N GLU A 82 11.34 -0.46 40.02
CA GLU A 82 10.92 -1.68 39.33
C GLU A 82 10.18 -1.38 38.04
N ASN A 83 9.31 -0.37 38.01
CA ASN A 83 8.59 0.03 36.79
C ASN A 83 9.55 0.49 35.69
N GLU A 84 10.53 1.30 36.03
CA GLU A 84 11.55 1.77 35.09
C GLU A 84 12.42 0.61 34.57
N GLN A 85 12.77 -0.36 35.42
CA GLN A 85 13.44 -1.58 34.99
C GLN A 85 12.59 -2.40 34.00
N LEU A 86 11.30 -2.58 34.30
CA LEU A 86 10.37 -3.28 33.41
C LEU A 86 10.18 -2.56 32.08
N ARG A 87 10.07 -1.23 32.09
CA ARG A 87 10.00 -0.40 30.87
C ARG A 87 11.25 -0.55 30.03
N ALA A 88 12.43 -0.49 30.64
CA ALA A 88 13.70 -0.69 29.94
C ALA A 88 13.80 -2.11 29.36
N ALA A 89 13.33 -3.13 30.09
CA ALA A 89 13.31 -4.51 29.61
C ALA A 89 12.35 -4.69 28.41
N LEU A 90 11.15 -4.10 28.47
CA LEU A 90 10.18 -4.10 27.37
C LEU A 90 10.71 -3.36 26.14
N ALA A 91 11.40 -2.23 26.33
CA ALA A 91 11.99 -1.46 25.24
C ALA A 91 13.12 -2.23 24.51
N LYS A 92 13.87 -3.06 25.24
CA LYS A 92 14.91 -3.94 24.67
C LYS A 92 14.36 -5.19 24.01
N ARG A 93 13.07 -5.48 24.17
CA ARG A 93 12.45 -6.66 23.57
C ARG A 93 12.49 -6.51 22.04
N PRO A 94 13.09 -7.45 21.30
CA PRO A 94 13.14 -7.35 19.85
C PRO A 94 11.72 -7.29 19.31
N LYS A 95 11.50 -6.47 18.26
CA LYS A 95 10.25 -6.50 17.51
C LYS A 95 9.95 -7.96 17.19
N SER A 96 8.78 -8.42 17.61
CA SER A 96 8.46 -9.84 17.50
C SER A 96 8.51 -10.24 16.03
N ARG A 97 8.88 -11.50 15.77
CA ARG A 97 8.77 -12.11 14.43
C ARG A 97 7.41 -11.87 13.78
N LEU A 98 6.36 -11.74 14.60
CA LEU A 98 5.01 -11.37 14.19
C LEU A 98 4.94 -9.94 13.61
N GLY A 99 5.56 -8.95 14.26
CA GLY A 99 5.60 -7.57 13.76
C GLY A 99 6.33 -7.43 12.43
N GLU A 100 7.44 -8.17 12.25
CA GLU A 100 8.14 -8.24 10.96
C GLU A 100 7.30 -8.92 9.87
N GLN A 101 6.56 -9.97 10.24
CA GLN A 101 5.67 -10.67 9.33
C GLN A 101 4.49 -9.79 8.92
N VAL A 102 3.89 -9.04 9.86
CA VAL A 102 2.82 -8.07 9.59
C VAL A 102 3.28 -6.98 8.63
N ASN A 103 4.47 -6.40 8.85
CA ASN A 103 5.00 -5.38 7.95
C ASN A 103 5.25 -5.93 6.53
N ARG A 104 5.80 -7.15 6.42
CA ARG A 104 5.99 -7.80 5.12
C ARG A 104 4.67 -8.04 4.39
N LEU A 105 3.67 -8.57 5.10
CA LEU A 105 2.35 -8.80 4.53
C LEU A 105 1.67 -7.49 4.13
N SER A 106 1.78 -6.44 4.94
CA SER A 106 1.22 -5.13 4.61
C SER A 106 1.83 -4.55 3.33
N ASN A 107 3.14 -4.69 3.14
CA ASN A 107 3.79 -4.23 1.91
C ASN A 107 3.33 -5.06 0.70
N ALA A 108 3.30 -6.38 0.83
CA ALA A 108 2.87 -7.27 -0.24
C ALA A 108 1.41 -7.04 -0.65
N VAL A 109 0.51 -6.76 0.30
CA VAL A 109 -0.87 -6.38 0.00
C VAL A 109 -0.90 -5.08 -0.81
N GLY A 110 -0.12 -4.07 -0.42
CA GLY A 110 -0.04 -2.82 -1.18
C GLY A 110 0.51 -2.98 -2.59
N ASP A 111 1.47 -3.90 -2.80
CA ASP A 111 1.98 -4.24 -4.13
C ASP A 111 0.88 -4.90 -4.98
N LEU A 112 0.20 -5.90 -4.43
CA LEU A 112 -0.88 -6.62 -5.13
C LEU A 112 -2.08 -5.73 -5.45
N GLU A 113 -2.39 -4.75 -4.60
CA GLU A 113 -3.45 -3.77 -4.88
C GLU A 113 -3.10 -2.88 -6.07
N ARG A 114 -1.84 -2.45 -6.19
CA ARG A 114 -1.36 -1.69 -7.36
C ARG A 114 -1.44 -2.53 -8.63
N GLU A 115 -0.96 -3.76 -8.60
CA GLU A 115 -1.01 -4.67 -9.76
C GLU A 115 -2.46 -4.95 -10.20
N ARG A 116 -3.39 -5.13 -9.24
CA ARG A 116 -4.82 -5.30 -9.53
C ARG A 116 -5.39 -4.08 -10.24
N ASP A 117 -5.07 -2.88 -9.77
CA ASP A 117 -5.62 -1.65 -10.32
C ASP A 117 -5.06 -1.37 -11.73
N GLU A 118 -3.78 -1.66 -11.97
CA GLU A 118 -3.16 -1.61 -13.30
C GLU A 118 -3.80 -2.62 -14.26
N ALA A 119 -3.97 -3.87 -13.84
CA ALA A 119 -4.61 -4.91 -14.66
C ALA A 119 -6.07 -4.53 -15.00
N ARG A 120 -6.80 -3.94 -14.05
CA ARG A 120 -8.16 -3.46 -14.29
C ARG A 120 -8.19 -2.35 -15.34
N ALA A 121 -7.29 -1.38 -15.25
CA ALA A 121 -7.18 -0.32 -16.25
C ALA A 121 -6.87 -0.88 -17.65
N GLN A 122 -6.00 -1.90 -17.76
CA GLN A 122 -5.71 -2.57 -19.03
C GLN A 122 -6.94 -3.30 -19.59
N ILE A 123 -7.71 -3.99 -18.75
CA ILE A 123 -8.94 -4.67 -19.16
C ILE A 123 -9.96 -3.66 -19.69
N ASP A 124 -10.15 -2.54 -19.00
CA ASP A 124 -11.10 -1.51 -19.41
C ASP A 124 -10.66 -0.87 -20.75
N ALA A 125 -9.37 -0.59 -20.93
CA ALA A 125 -8.83 -0.10 -22.20
C ALA A 125 -9.02 -1.11 -23.35
N ALA A 126 -8.76 -2.40 -23.09
CA ALA A 126 -8.95 -3.46 -24.07
C ALA A 126 -10.41 -3.60 -24.51
N ARG A 127 -11.36 -3.47 -23.56
CA ARG A 127 -12.81 -3.46 -23.87
C ARG A 127 -13.20 -2.30 -24.75
N SER A 128 -12.77 -1.09 -24.44
CA SER A 128 -13.04 0.08 -25.28
C SER A 128 -12.48 -0.07 -26.69
N TYR A 129 -11.30 -0.68 -26.82
CA TYR A 129 -10.72 -0.98 -28.13
C TYR A 129 -11.52 -2.03 -28.91
N GLN A 130 -12.00 -3.09 -28.23
CA GLN A 130 -12.88 -4.08 -28.85
C GLN A 130 -14.20 -3.46 -29.35
N GLU A 131 -14.83 -2.60 -28.55
CA GLU A 131 -16.07 -1.91 -28.94
C GLU A 131 -15.86 -1.00 -30.17
N ALA A 132 -14.72 -0.31 -30.25
CA ALA A 132 -14.35 0.48 -31.41
C ALA A 132 -14.16 -0.41 -32.65
N LEU A 133 -13.40 -1.50 -32.54
CA LEU A 133 -13.20 -2.45 -33.63
C LEU A 133 -14.52 -3.08 -34.11
N GLU A 134 -15.42 -3.41 -33.19
CA GLU A 134 -16.74 -3.95 -33.56
C GLU A 134 -17.59 -2.92 -34.30
N THR A 135 -17.49 -1.66 -33.92
CA THR A 135 -18.18 -0.56 -34.60
C THR A 135 -17.62 -0.35 -36.00
N ASP A 136 -16.29 -0.31 -36.15
CA ASP A 136 -15.63 -0.20 -37.44
C ASP A 136 -15.96 -1.39 -38.34
N ARG A 137 -15.95 -2.61 -37.80
CA ARG A 137 -16.35 -3.82 -38.53
C ARG A 137 -17.81 -3.73 -39.00
N ARG A 138 -18.72 -3.22 -38.18
CA ARG A 138 -20.13 -2.99 -38.56
C ARG A 138 -20.23 -1.98 -39.69
N ASN A 139 -19.50 -0.86 -39.62
CA ASN A 139 -19.49 0.18 -40.65
C ASN A 139 -18.93 -0.35 -41.98
N LEU A 140 -17.77 -1.03 -41.95
CA LEU A 140 -17.17 -1.63 -43.14
C LEU A 140 -18.07 -2.71 -43.77
N THR A 141 -18.77 -3.48 -42.94
CA THR A 141 -19.74 -4.46 -43.43
C THR A 141 -20.89 -3.76 -44.15
N ALA A 142 -21.44 -2.70 -43.57
CA ALA A 142 -22.53 -1.92 -44.17
C ALA A 142 -22.09 -1.22 -45.47
N GLU A 143 -20.92 -0.59 -45.49
CA GLU A 143 -20.36 0.05 -46.69
C GLU A 143 -20.13 -0.97 -47.81
N ARG A 144 -19.52 -2.12 -47.48
CA ARG A 144 -19.33 -3.21 -48.44
C ARG A 144 -20.66 -3.67 -49.02
N ASP A 145 -21.69 -3.83 -48.19
CA ASP A 145 -23.00 -4.29 -48.64
C ASP A 145 -23.70 -3.24 -49.52
N GLN A 146 -23.54 -1.95 -49.21
CA GLN A 146 -24.00 -0.85 -50.05
C GLN A 146 -23.29 -0.81 -51.41
N LEU A 147 -21.96 -0.94 -51.42
CA LEU A 147 -21.17 -0.99 -52.65
C LEU A 147 -21.56 -2.19 -53.53
N ARG A 148 -21.85 -3.34 -52.91
CA ARG A 148 -22.36 -4.52 -53.62
C ARG A 148 -23.73 -4.29 -54.25
N ALA A 149 -24.63 -3.60 -53.54
CA ALA A 149 -25.93 -3.25 -54.09
C ALA A 149 -25.78 -2.34 -55.33
N LEU A 150 -24.96 -1.29 -55.22
CA LEU A 150 -24.66 -0.39 -56.35
C LEU A 150 -24.00 -1.14 -57.51
N LEU A 151 -23.07 -2.05 -57.24
CA LEU A 151 -22.44 -2.87 -58.28
C LEU A 151 -23.49 -3.73 -59.00
N ARG A 152 -24.42 -4.35 -58.26
CA ARG A 152 -25.51 -5.13 -58.86
C ARG A 152 -26.38 -4.28 -59.78
N ASP A 153 -26.67 -3.04 -59.40
CA ASP A 153 -27.48 -2.11 -60.19
C ASP A 153 -26.76 -1.61 -61.46
N LEU A 154 -25.43 -1.52 -61.43
CA LEU A 154 -24.61 -1.04 -62.56
C LEU A 154 -24.21 -2.14 -63.54
N VAL A 155 -24.25 -3.40 -63.12
CA VAL A 155 -23.83 -4.53 -63.95
C VAL A 155 -24.94 -4.91 -64.93
N ASP A 156 -24.66 -4.73 -66.22
CA ASP A 156 -25.49 -5.28 -67.29
C ASP A 156 -25.62 -6.81 -67.19
N PRO A 157 -26.82 -7.39 -67.13
CA PRO A 157 -27.03 -8.84 -67.02
C PRO A 157 -26.68 -9.61 -68.30
N GLY A 158 -26.55 -8.95 -69.45
CA GLY A 158 -26.31 -9.56 -70.76
C GLY A 158 -25.06 -10.45 -70.83
N PRO A 159 -25.09 -11.57 -71.57
CA PRO A 159 -23.91 -12.42 -71.73
C PRO A 159 -22.82 -11.71 -72.53
N CYS A 160 -21.56 -11.94 -72.16
CA CYS A 160 -20.43 -11.40 -72.92
C CYS A 160 -20.37 -12.08 -74.30
N SER A 161 -20.31 -11.27 -75.36
CA SER A 161 -19.99 -11.70 -76.72
C SER A 161 -18.63 -11.14 -77.09
N PHE A 162 -17.68 -11.99 -77.46
CA PHE A 162 -16.30 -11.59 -77.79
C PHE A 162 -16.07 -11.61 -79.30
N ASP A 163 -15.37 -10.59 -79.81
CA ASP A 163 -14.92 -10.58 -81.20
C ASP A 163 -13.58 -11.34 -81.38
N HIS A 164 -13.11 -11.40 -82.63
CA HIS A 164 -11.85 -12.06 -82.97
C HIS A 164 -10.59 -11.32 -82.49
N HIS A 165 -10.73 -10.11 -81.95
CA HIS A 165 -9.66 -9.34 -81.30
C HIS A 165 -9.69 -9.48 -79.76
N GLY A 166 -10.67 -10.21 -79.21
CA GLY A 166 -10.84 -10.41 -77.77
C GLY A 166 -11.64 -9.32 -77.05
N GLY A 167 -12.21 -8.35 -77.77
CA GLY A 167 -13.06 -7.30 -77.21
C GLY A 167 -14.48 -7.79 -76.91
N CYS A 168 -15.09 -7.30 -75.83
CA CYS A 168 -16.49 -7.59 -75.50
C CYS A 168 -17.45 -6.63 -76.23
N GLN A 169 -18.15 -7.15 -77.23
CA GLN A 169 -19.09 -6.41 -78.07
C GLN A 169 -20.37 -6.02 -77.34
N THR A 170 -20.91 -6.92 -76.50
CA THR A 170 -22.15 -6.68 -75.75
C THR A 170 -22.06 -5.45 -74.84
N HIS A 171 -20.90 -5.28 -74.18
CA HIS A 171 -20.71 -4.22 -73.18
C HIS A 171 -19.78 -3.10 -73.67
N GLY A 172 -19.42 -3.08 -74.97
CA GLY A 172 -18.66 -1.98 -75.58
C GLY A 172 -17.17 -1.89 -75.22
N TYR A 173 -16.57 -2.95 -74.67
CA TYR A 173 -15.14 -3.00 -74.34
C TYR A 173 -14.34 -3.58 -75.52
N LEU A 174 -14.09 -2.74 -76.53
CA LEU A 174 -13.53 -3.17 -77.83
C LEU A 174 -11.99 -3.37 -77.82
N SER A 175 -11.29 -2.86 -76.81
CA SER A 175 -9.82 -2.78 -76.79
C SER A 175 -9.21 -3.47 -75.57
N LEU A 176 -9.72 -4.65 -75.20
CA LEU A 176 -9.16 -5.45 -74.10
C LEU A 176 -7.77 -5.98 -74.47
N GLN A 177 -6.82 -5.86 -73.55
CA GLN A 177 -5.49 -6.45 -73.72
C GLN A 177 -5.53 -7.97 -73.58
N PRO A 178 -4.55 -8.71 -74.14
CA PRO A 178 -4.43 -10.14 -73.91
C PRO A 178 -4.40 -10.47 -72.40
N GLY A 179 -5.40 -11.23 -71.94
CA GLY A 179 -5.55 -11.62 -70.53
C GLY A 179 -6.48 -10.73 -69.70
N GLU A 180 -6.89 -9.57 -70.22
CA GLU A 180 -7.96 -8.77 -69.61
C GLU A 180 -9.32 -9.42 -69.84
N ARG A 181 -10.24 -9.22 -68.89
CA ARG A 181 -11.61 -9.69 -68.99
C ARG A 181 -12.55 -8.49 -69.14
N CYS A 182 -13.76 -8.75 -69.64
CA CYS A 182 -14.80 -7.74 -69.64
C CYS A 182 -15.10 -7.32 -68.18
N PRO A 183 -15.11 -6.02 -67.84
CA PRO A 183 -15.40 -5.56 -66.48
C PRO A 183 -16.78 -6.02 -65.96
N HIS A 184 -17.78 -6.14 -66.84
CA HIS A 184 -19.08 -6.72 -66.47
C HIS A 184 -18.99 -8.21 -66.14
N ALA A 185 -18.09 -8.97 -66.76
CA ALA A 185 -17.86 -10.37 -66.41
C ALA A 185 -17.20 -10.50 -65.03
N GLU A 186 -16.18 -9.68 -64.73
CA GLU A 186 -15.51 -9.68 -63.43
C GLU A 186 -16.46 -9.26 -62.31
N ALA A 187 -17.28 -8.22 -62.53
CA ALA A 187 -18.26 -7.77 -61.56
C ALA A 187 -19.33 -8.84 -61.25
N LYS A 188 -19.78 -9.60 -62.26
CA LYS A 188 -20.70 -10.75 -62.06
C LYS A 188 -20.08 -11.84 -61.20
N GLU A 189 -18.80 -12.14 -61.41
CA GLU A 189 -18.10 -13.13 -60.58
C GLU A 189 -17.94 -12.66 -59.13
N LEU A 190 -17.58 -11.38 -58.94
CA LEU A 190 -17.49 -10.80 -57.60
C LEU A 190 -18.85 -10.88 -56.88
N LEU A 191 -19.96 -10.61 -57.58
CA LEU A 191 -21.29 -10.77 -57.01
C LEU A 191 -21.62 -12.25 -56.69
N ALA A 192 -21.33 -13.17 -57.61
CA ALA A 192 -21.60 -14.60 -57.44
C ALA A 192 -20.80 -15.28 -56.30
N LEU A 193 -19.55 -14.88 -56.10
CA LEU A 193 -18.73 -15.34 -54.98
C LEU A 193 -19.39 -14.98 -53.64
N THR A 194 -19.97 -13.79 -53.56
CA THR A 194 -20.54 -13.27 -52.31
C THR A 194 -21.91 -13.85 -51.98
N GLU A 195 -22.70 -14.25 -52.98
CA GLU A 195 -23.95 -14.99 -52.79
C GLU A 195 -23.70 -16.42 -52.27
N THR A 196 -22.58 -17.02 -52.68
CA THR A 196 -22.13 -18.34 -52.20
C THR A 196 -21.65 -18.29 -50.75
N GLU A 197 -21.05 -17.18 -50.31
CA GLU A 197 -20.64 -16.94 -48.92
C GLU A 197 -21.84 -16.65 -48.02
N ALA A 198 -22.81 -15.87 -48.49
CA ALA A 198 -24.02 -15.53 -47.73
C ALA A 198 -24.96 -16.74 -47.49
N GLY A 199 -24.94 -17.75 -48.37
CA GLY A 199 -25.71 -18.99 -48.20
C GLY A 199 -25.08 -20.05 -47.28
N ARG A 200 -23.90 -19.79 -46.69
CA ARG A 200 -23.16 -20.72 -45.83
C ARG A 200 -23.02 -20.29 -44.37
N GLY A 201 -23.55 -19.12 -44.00
CA GLY A 201 -23.61 -18.62 -42.61
C GLY A 201 -24.99 -18.80 -42.00
#